data_AF-A0A9E6B1D9-F1
#
_entry.id   AF-A0A9E6B1D9-F1
#
_cell.length_a   1.000
_cell.length_b   1.000
_cell.length_c   1.000
_cell.angle_alpha   90.00
_cell.angle_beta   90.00
_cell.angle_gamma   90.00
#
_symmetry.space_group_name_H-M   'P 1'
#
loop_
_entity.id
_entity.type
_entity.pdbx_description
1 polymer ?
#
loop_
_entity_poly.entity_id
_entity_poly.type
_entity_poly.pdbx_seq_one_letter_code
_entity_poly.pdbx_strand_id
1 'polypeptide(L)'
;MNLLSKNNNYNASKLADTLKQNNVLNSLTQNFKRIYNLTPCIGVELEFYLDNIQEINKFLKNSTIKITPELGNNQFEFELPATTDIATYPDLIINSKKYLQDLAKKYQGTVDFSSKPFIDDFGSSMHIHLNFLEEEKTSTNSSLNKYARILCHYLPETIHYFLPKKQDYNRLDNNFMAPTHISYGNNNRTVMIRMPDSYPKRLEHRLAAADADPYLVIYAILNSIFQGIPNYAKINRLEKIYGNAFDTQYNLMMIKELPCINY
;
A
#
# COMPACT_ATOMS: atom_id res chain seq x y z
N MET A 1 -14.84 -9.19 -11.35
CA MET A 1 -14.92 -7.79 -10.88
C MET A 1 -16.27 -7.18 -11.25
N ASN A 2 -17.36 -7.61 -10.61
CA ASN A 2 -18.69 -7.04 -10.91
C ASN A 2 -19.59 -6.95 -9.67
N LEU A 3 -18.99 -6.62 -8.51
CA LEU A 3 -19.72 -6.39 -7.26
C LEU A 3 -19.91 -4.90 -6.95
N LEU A 4 -19.39 -3.96 -7.75
CA LEU A 4 -19.11 -2.60 -7.26
C LEU A 4 -19.53 -1.42 -8.16
N SER A 5 -20.36 -1.61 -9.20
CA SER A 5 -20.58 -0.50 -10.15
C SER A 5 -21.77 0.44 -9.88
N LYS A 6 -22.60 0.30 -8.84
CA LYS A 6 -23.88 1.09 -8.82
C LYS A 6 -24.48 1.61 -7.51
N ASN A 7 -23.83 1.63 -6.35
CA ASN A 7 -24.47 2.21 -5.15
C ASN A 7 -23.56 3.11 -4.31
N ASN A 8 -24.03 4.34 -4.09
CA ASN A 8 -23.44 5.46 -3.31
C ASN A 8 -23.29 5.19 -1.80
N ASN A 9 -23.12 3.94 -1.36
CA ASN A 9 -22.85 3.58 0.02
C ASN A 9 -21.78 2.49 0.08
N TYR A 10 -20.59 2.80 -0.45
CA TYR A 10 -19.40 1.98 -0.23
C TYR A 10 -18.99 2.08 1.25
N ASN A 11 -19.39 1.10 2.05
CA ASN A 11 -18.87 0.94 3.40
C ASN A 11 -17.68 -0.03 3.34
N ALA A 12 -16.48 0.53 3.27
CA ALA A 12 -15.22 -0.21 3.20
C ALA A 12 -15.12 -1.26 4.32
N SER A 13 -15.47 -0.90 5.56
CA SER A 13 -15.43 -1.80 6.71
C SER A 13 -16.37 -3.00 6.53
N LYS A 14 -17.62 -2.78 6.08
CA LYS A 14 -18.57 -3.88 5.82
C LYS A 14 -18.07 -4.83 4.73
N LEU A 15 -17.43 -4.30 3.69
CA LEU A 15 -16.84 -5.12 2.62
C LEU A 15 -15.65 -5.93 3.13
N ALA A 16 -14.74 -5.31 3.89
CA ALA A 16 -13.60 -5.98 4.51
C ALA A 16 -14.06 -7.15 5.39
N ASP A 17 -15.04 -6.91 6.27
CA ASP A 17 -15.63 -7.93 7.13
C ASP A 17 -16.24 -9.07 6.33
N THR A 18 -16.98 -8.75 5.27
CA THR A 18 -17.60 -9.76 4.40
C THR A 18 -16.53 -10.63 3.72
N LEU A 19 -15.50 -10.02 3.12
CA LEU A 19 -14.42 -10.78 2.46
C LEU A 19 -13.63 -11.62 3.46
N LYS A 20 -13.38 -11.08 4.66
CA LYS A 20 -12.72 -11.79 5.75
C LYS A 20 -13.53 -13.00 6.22
N GLN A 21 -14.82 -12.85 6.48
CA GLN A 21 -15.72 -13.95 6.86
C GLN A 21 -15.75 -15.08 5.81
N ASN A 22 -15.61 -14.72 4.53
CA ASN A 22 -15.55 -15.67 3.42
C ASN A 22 -14.13 -16.21 3.15
N ASN A 23 -13.14 -15.93 4.01
CA ASN A 23 -11.75 -16.40 3.89
C ASN A 23 -11.08 -16.06 2.55
N VAL A 24 -11.43 -14.92 1.94
CA VAL A 24 -11.05 -14.60 0.55
C VAL A 24 -9.54 -14.52 0.35
N LEU A 25 -8.79 -13.87 1.26
CA LEU A 25 -7.33 -13.81 1.17
C LEU A 25 -6.67 -15.19 1.25
N ASN A 26 -7.18 -16.08 2.10
CA ASN A 26 -6.67 -17.45 2.21
C ASN A 26 -6.91 -18.22 0.90
N SER A 27 -8.14 -18.17 0.36
CA SER A 27 -8.46 -18.79 -0.93
C SER A 27 -7.63 -18.21 -2.08
N LEU A 28 -7.37 -16.90 -2.07
CA LEU A 28 -6.56 -16.23 -3.08
C LEU A 28 -5.10 -16.71 -3.04
N THR A 29 -4.49 -16.79 -1.86
CA THR A 29 -3.13 -17.32 -1.65
C THR A 29 -3.03 -18.79 -2.09
N GLN A 30 -4.00 -19.63 -1.73
CA GLN A 30 -4.05 -21.02 -2.19
C GLN A 30 -4.17 -21.14 -3.71
N ASN A 31 -4.98 -20.27 -4.33
CA ASN A 31 -5.14 -20.23 -5.78
C ASN A 31 -3.87 -19.76 -6.49
N PHE A 32 -3.14 -18.77 -5.97
CA PHE A 32 -1.83 -18.40 -6.49
C PHE A 32 -0.87 -19.59 -6.52
N LYS A 33 -0.80 -20.35 -5.42
CA LYS A 33 0.05 -21.54 -5.33
C LYS A 33 -0.40 -22.63 -6.30
N ARG A 34 -1.70 -22.91 -6.35
CA ARG A 34 -2.27 -23.99 -7.19
C ARG A 34 -2.17 -23.71 -8.69
N ILE A 35 -2.41 -22.47 -9.12
CA ILE A 35 -2.55 -22.13 -10.54
C ILE A 35 -1.23 -21.61 -11.13
N TYR A 36 -0.46 -20.84 -10.35
CA TYR A 36 0.75 -20.18 -10.83
C TYR A 36 2.03 -20.68 -10.15
N ASN A 37 1.93 -21.60 -9.19
CA ASN A 37 3.04 -22.04 -8.34
C ASN A 37 3.71 -20.88 -7.58
N LEU A 38 2.96 -19.82 -7.28
CA LEU A 38 3.44 -18.63 -6.58
C LEU A 38 2.93 -18.60 -5.15
N THR A 39 3.79 -18.29 -4.19
CA THR A 39 3.38 -17.98 -2.81
C THR A 39 3.62 -16.49 -2.54
N PRO A 40 2.57 -15.66 -2.37
CA PRO A 40 2.75 -14.26 -2.00
C PRO A 40 3.43 -14.12 -0.64
N CYS A 41 4.36 -13.17 -0.54
CA CYS A 41 5.05 -12.80 0.68
C CYS A 41 4.97 -11.27 0.82
N ILE A 42 4.34 -10.80 1.89
CA ILE A 42 4.00 -9.38 2.07
C ILE A 42 4.63 -8.82 3.34
N GLY A 43 5.33 -7.69 3.21
CA GLY A 43 5.76 -6.80 4.31
C GLY A 43 5.01 -5.47 4.26
N VAL A 44 4.99 -4.72 5.36
CA VAL A 44 4.34 -3.40 5.44
C VAL A 44 5.27 -2.39 6.12
N GLU A 45 5.37 -1.20 5.54
CA GLU A 45 5.80 0.03 6.24
C GLU A 45 4.56 0.91 6.39
N LEU A 46 4.34 1.45 7.59
CA LEU A 46 3.18 2.29 7.87
C LEU A 46 3.60 3.55 8.63
N GLU A 47 3.31 4.69 8.02
CA GLU A 47 3.67 6.01 8.51
C GLU A 47 2.57 6.58 9.41
N PHE A 48 2.96 7.42 10.37
CA PHE A 48 2.07 8.08 11.30
C PHE A 48 2.71 9.32 11.90
N TYR A 49 1.90 10.18 12.49
CA TYR A 49 2.36 11.31 13.27
C TYR A 49 2.20 11.05 14.76
N LEU A 50 3.19 11.49 15.53
CA LEU A 50 3.08 11.61 16.98
C LEU A 50 2.71 13.04 17.35
N ASP A 51 1.69 13.18 18.17
CA ASP A 51 1.27 14.47 18.71
C ASP A 51 1.26 14.43 20.24
N ASN A 52 1.75 15.51 20.86
CA ASN A 52 1.76 15.71 22.31
C ASN A 52 2.40 14.58 23.15
N ILE A 53 3.34 13.80 22.60
CA ILE A 53 4.00 12.71 23.34
C ILE A 53 4.98 13.28 24.38
N GLN A 54 4.65 13.11 25.65
CA GLN A 54 5.60 13.36 26.73
C GLN A 54 6.69 12.29 26.73
N GLU A 55 7.94 12.70 26.93
CA GLU A 55 9.08 11.77 26.99
C GLU A 55 9.17 10.86 25.75
N ILE A 56 9.12 11.42 24.54
CA ILE A 56 9.16 10.69 23.26
C ILE A 56 10.25 9.59 23.20
N ASN A 57 11.42 9.84 23.80
CA ASN A 57 12.49 8.85 23.86
C ASN A 57 12.10 7.59 24.65
N LYS A 58 11.31 7.72 25.73
CA LYS A 58 10.76 6.58 26.47
C LYS A 58 9.68 5.86 25.67
N PHE A 59 8.81 6.60 24.98
CA PHE A 59 7.82 6.01 24.07
C PHE A 59 8.51 5.12 23.02
N LEU A 60 9.50 5.67 22.31
CA LEU A 60 10.24 4.95 21.27
C LEU A 60 10.99 3.74 21.84
N LYS A 61 11.64 3.89 23.01
CA LYS A 61 12.37 2.80 23.68
C LYS A 61 11.46 1.67 24.20
N ASN A 62 10.27 2.02 24.67
CA ASN A 62 9.34 1.07 25.28
C ASN A 62 8.37 0.43 24.27
N SER A 63 8.39 0.88 23.01
CA SER A 63 7.69 0.20 21.93
C SER A 63 8.34 -1.15 21.65
N THR A 64 7.53 -2.20 21.55
CA THR A 64 7.99 -3.53 21.09
C THR A 64 8.11 -3.61 19.58
N ILE A 65 7.52 -2.65 18.86
CA ILE A 65 7.63 -2.50 17.40
C ILE A 65 8.72 -1.46 17.14
N LYS A 66 9.61 -1.75 16.19
CA LYS A 66 10.65 -0.80 15.77
C LYS A 66 9.96 0.41 15.12
N ILE A 67 10.29 1.60 15.60
CA ILE A 67 9.80 2.87 15.09
C ILE A 67 11.00 3.69 14.60
N THR A 68 10.90 4.25 13.40
CA THR A 68 11.94 5.08 12.78
C THR A 68 11.38 6.46 12.42
N PRO A 69 12.16 7.55 12.56
CA PRO A 69 11.74 8.87 12.09
C PRO A 69 11.58 8.90 10.57
N GLU A 70 10.60 9.66 10.10
CA GLU A 70 10.31 9.92 8.69
C GLU A 70 10.52 11.40 8.32
N LEU A 71 10.21 11.77 7.07
CA LEU A 71 10.52 13.09 6.52
C LEU A 71 9.72 14.26 7.15
N GLY A 72 8.50 14.00 7.64
CA GLY A 72 7.64 15.03 8.25
C GLY A 72 7.95 15.34 9.71
N ASN A 73 7.44 16.47 10.20
CA ASN A 73 7.68 16.91 11.57
C ASN A 73 6.95 16.00 12.58
N ASN A 74 7.71 15.31 13.44
CA ASN A 74 7.19 14.26 14.32
C ASN A 74 6.48 13.13 13.54
N GLN A 75 6.86 12.92 12.28
CA GLN A 75 6.44 11.76 11.51
C GLN A 75 7.37 10.59 11.82
N PHE A 76 6.76 9.42 11.95
CA PHE A 76 7.46 8.17 12.17
C PHE A 76 6.84 7.08 11.31
N GLU A 77 7.56 5.98 11.15
CA GLU A 77 7.05 4.76 10.55
C GLU A 77 7.27 3.57 11.49
N PHE A 78 6.46 2.53 11.33
CA PHE A 78 6.79 1.21 11.80
C PHE A 78 6.80 0.20 10.65
N GLU A 79 7.67 -0.80 10.75
CA GLU A 79 7.77 -1.88 9.77
C GLU A 79 7.29 -3.19 10.38
N LEU A 80 6.47 -3.94 9.64
CA LEU A 80 6.12 -5.32 9.95
C LEU A 80 6.86 -6.27 9.01
N PRO A 81 7.44 -7.36 9.55
CA PRO A 81 8.24 -8.28 8.75
C PRO A 81 7.40 -8.94 7.67
N ALA A 82 8.06 -9.31 6.57
CA ALA A 82 7.40 -10.01 5.49
C ALA A 82 6.90 -11.39 5.93
N THR A 83 5.69 -11.76 5.54
CA THR A 83 5.07 -13.06 5.86
C THR A 83 4.35 -13.67 4.67
N THR A 84 4.24 -15.00 4.67
CA THR A 84 3.36 -15.76 3.77
C THR A 84 1.99 -16.05 4.39
N ASP A 85 1.80 -15.76 5.69
CA ASP A 85 0.50 -15.83 6.35
C ASP A 85 -0.33 -14.58 6.04
N ILE A 86 -0.76 -14.49 4.79
CA ILE A 86 -1.52 -13.33 4.27
C ILE A 86 -2.90 -13.22 4.91
N ALA A 87 -3.47 -14.32 5.42
CA ALA A 87 -4.82 -14.32 5.96
C ALA A 87 -4.92 -13.57 7.30
N THR A 88 -3.90 -13.67 8.15
CA THR A 88 -3.87 -13.02 9.47
C THR A 88 -3.18 -11.66 9.45
N TYR A 89 -2.38 -11.37 8.42
CA TYR A 89 -1.57 -10.15 8.35
C TYR A 89 -2.35 -8.82 8.46
N PRO A 90 -3.56 -8.67 7.87
CA PRO A 90 -4.38 -7.47 8.09
C PRO A 90 -4.67 -7.20 9.57
N ASP A 91 -4.94 -8.24 10.35
CA ASP A 91 -5.22 -8.11 11.78
C ASP A 91 -3.96 -7.72 12.54
N LEU A 92 -2.79 -8.23 12.15
CA LEU A 92 -1.51 -7.80 12.72
C LEU A 92 -1.27 -6.30 12.50
N ILE A 93 -1.56 -5.77 11.30
CA ILE A 93 -1.43 -4.34 10.99
C ILE A 93 -2.39 -3.52 11.87
N ILE A 94 -3.67 -3.91 11.93
CA ILE A 94 -4.69 -3.21 12.75
C ILE A 94 -4.31 -3.22 14.23
N ASN A 95 -3.88 -4.38 14.76
CA ASN A 95 -3.48 -4.52 16.15
C ASN A 95 -2.20 -3.72 16.46
N SER A 96 -1.28 -3.60 15.51
CA SER A 96 -0.07 -2.78 15.65
C SER A 96 -0.42 -1.28 15.76
N LYS A 97 -1.34 -0.80 14.92
CA LYS A 97 -1.86 0.57 15.01
C LYS A 97 -2.50 0.84 16.38
N LYS A 98 -3.36 -0.07 16.84
CA LYS A 98 -4.01 0.03 18.15
C LYS A 98 -3.01 0.01 19.30
N TYR A 99 -2.01 -0.88 19.23
CA TYR A 99 -0.93 -0.95 20.20
C TYR A 99 -0.19 0.38 20.34
N LEU A 100 0.19 1.01 19.22
CA LEU A 100 0.87 2.30 19.24
C LEU A 100 -0.02 3.42 19.81
N GLN A 101 -1.31 3.44 19.46
CA GLN A 101 -2.27 4.39 20.02
C GLN A 101 -2.42 4.22 21.54
N ASP A 102 -2.52 2.99 22.03
CA ASP A 102 -2.64 2.71 23.46
C ASP A 102 -1.33 2.97 24.21
N LEU A 103 -0.18 2.75 23.58
CA LEU A 103 1.12 3.12 24.11
C LEU A 103 1.24 4.64 24.23
N ALA A 104 0.88 5.39 23.19
CA ALA A 104 0.93 6.86 23.17
C ALA A 104 0.10 7.50 24.28
N LYS A 105 -1.10 6.96 24.56
CA LYS A 105 -1.94 7.42 25.68
C LYS A 105 -1.23 7.33 27.03
N LYS A 106 -0.39 6.31 27.26
CA LYS A 106 0.41 6.17 28.50
C LYS A 106 1.44 7.29 28.68
N TYR A 107 1.83 7.92 27.57
CA TYR A 107 2.74 9.07 27.52
C TYR A 107 2.00 10.38 27.24
N GLN A 108 0.69 10.43 27.53
CA GLN A 108 -0.15 11.64 27.41
C GLN A 108 -0.18 12.26 26.00
N GLY A 109 0.12 11.46 24.96
CA GLY A 109 0.02 11.90 23.57
C GLY A 109 -0.84 10.97 22.72
N THR A 110 -0.83 11.22 21.42
CA THR A 110 -1.65 10.54 20.43
C THR A 110 -0.84 10.11 19.20
N VAL A 111 -1.34 9.09 18.52
CA VAL A 111 -0.84 8.65 17.22
C VAL A 111 -1.92 8.93 16.17
N ASP A 112 -1.57 9.66 15.13
CA ASP A 112 -2.44 9.96 14.00
C ASP A 112 -1.99 9.19 12.74
N PHE A 113 -2.91 8.37 12.21
CA PHE A 113 -2.72 7.59 10.99
C PHE A 113 -3.46 8.18 9.78
N SER A 114 -4.03 9.38 9.91
CA SER A 114 -4.70 10.06 8.81
C SER A 114 -3.75 10.23 7.64
N SER A 115 -4.26 10.06 6.42
CA SER A 115 -3.47 10.13 5.18
C SER A 115 -2.75 11.46 4.96
N LYS A 116 -3.31 12.56 5.46
CA LYS A 116 -2.75 13.92 5.37
C LYS A 116 -3.19 14.71 6.61
N PRO A 117 -2.52 14.54 7.76
CA PRO A 117 -2.92 15.18 9.01
C PRO A 117 -2.61 16.68 9.00
N PHE A 118 -1.51 17.08 8.34
CA PHE A 118 -1.10 18.47 8.17
C PHE A 118 -1.02 18.81 6.67
N ILE A 119 -1.59 19.95 6.26
CA ILE A 119 -1.71 20.32 4.84
C ILE A 119 -0.34 20.64 4.22
N ASP A 120 0.54 21.23 5.02
CA ASP A 120 1.86 21.77 4.69
C ASP A 120 3.02 20.82 5.01
N ASP A 121 2.74 19.58 5.43
CA ASP A 121 3.75 18.56 5.75
C ASP A 121 3.54 17.26 4.96
N PHE A 122 4.43 16.28 5.08
CA PHE A 122 4.30 14.98 4.41
C PHE A 122 3.00 14.24 4.83
N GLY A 123 2.42 13.46 3.92
CA GLY A 123 1.29 12.60 4.29
C GLY A 123 1.74 11.25 4.81
N SER A 124 0.81 10.50 5.39
CA SER A 124 1.04 9.16 5.92
C SER A 124 0.51 8.08 4.97
N SER A 125 1.34 7.09 4.69
CA SER A 125 1.06 5.98 3.80
C SER A 125 1.18 4.62 4.47
N MET A 126 0.58 3.63 3.83
CA MET A 126 0.80 2.21 4.11
C MET A 126 1.45 1.58 2.88
N HIS A 127 2.78 1.57 2.85
CA HIS A 127 3.52 0.91 1.77
C HIS A 127 3.39 -0.61 1.92
N ILE A 128 2.95 -1.27 0.86
CA ILE A 128 2.89 -2.74 0.81
C ILE A 128 4.07 -3.24 0.01
N HIS A 129 4.95 -4.01 0.65
CA HIS A 129 6.02 -4.71 -0.01
C HIS A 129 5.56 -6.09 -0.44
N LEU A 130 5.67 -6.42 -1.72
CA LEU A 130 5.23 -7.71 -2.25
C LEU A 130 6.35 -8.40 -3.01
N ASN A 131 6.52 -9.69 -2.69
CA ASN A 131 7.28 -10.63 -3.49
C ASN A 131 6.46 -11.92 -3.67
N PHE A 132 6.80 -12.74 -4.66
CA PHE A 132 6.31 -14.12 -4.75
C PHE A 132 7.48 -15.09 -4.66
N LEU A 133 7.28 -16.15 -3.89
CA LEU A 133 8.18 -17.27 -3.78
C LEU A 133 7.78 -18.36 -4.80
N GLU A 134 8.77 -18.87 -5.55
CA GLU A 134 8.69 -19.93 -6.55
C GLU A 134 9.60 -21.08 -6.09
N GLU A 135 9.05 -22.16 -5.53
CA GLU A 135 9.84 -23.35 -5.12
C GLU A 135 11.15 -23.01 -4.36
N GLU A 136 11.04 -22.15 -3.34
CA GLU A 136 12.14 -21.64 -2.50
C GLU A 136 13.01 -20.52 -3.12
N LYS A 137 12.77 -20.14 -4.38
CA LYS A 137 13.39 -18.98 -5.02
C LYS A 137 12.47 -17.76 -4.96
N THR A 138 13.06 -16.57 -5.01
CA THR A 138 12.30 -15.31 -5.02
C THR A 138 12.07 -14.83 -6.45
N SER A 139 10.99 -14.07 -6.68
CA SER A 139 10.65 -13.57 -8.02
C SER A 139 11.80 -12.78 -8.65
N THR A 140 12.01 -13.00 -9.95
CA THR A 140 13.00 -12.26 -10.73
C THR A 140 12.53 -10.84 -11.06
N ASN A 141 13.46 -9.96 -11.44
CA ASN A 141 13.12 -8.62 -11.95
C ASN A 141 12.10 -8.68 -13.10
N SER A 142 12.19 -9.66 -14.01
CA SER A 142 11.25 -9.77 -15.14
C SER A 142 9.81 -9.98 -14.66
N SER A 143 9.61 -10.90 -13.71
CA SER A 143 8.30 -11.18 -13.10
C SER A 143 7.76 -9.95 -12.36
N LEU A 144 8.60 -9.27 -11.57
CA LEU A 144 8.19 -8.07 -10.82
C LEU A 144 7.78 -6.92 -11.76
N ASN A 145 8.48 -6.72 -12.88
CA ASN A 145 8.09 -5.73 -13.88
C ASN A 145 6.69 -6.03 -14.48
N LYS A 146 6.40 -7.30 -14.74
CA LYS A 146 5.08 -7.75 -15.18
C LYS A 146 4.01 -7.41 -14.14
N TYR A 147 4.25 -7.72 -12.86
CA TYR A 147 3.31 -7.44 -11.77
C TYR A 147 3.11 -5.94 -11.53
N ALA A 148 4.16 -5.13 -11.61
CA ALA A 148 4.06 -3.67 -11.50
C ALA A 148 3.16 -3.07 -12.58
N ARG A 149 3.31 -3.51 -13.83
CA ARG A 149 2.45 -3.10 -14.95
C ARG A 149 1.00 -3.52 -14.75
N ILE A 150 0.77 -4.74 -14.21
CA ILE A 150 -0.57 -5.20 -13.87
C ILE A 150 -1.21 -4.27 -12.82
N LEU A 151 -0.49 -3.95 -11.74
CA LEU A 151 -1.00 -3.05 -10.70
C LEU A 151 -1.33 -1.66 -11.24
N CYS A 152 -0.48 -1.11 -12.12
CA CYS A 152 -0.74 0.16 -12.81
C CYS A 152 -2.01 0.11 -13.66
N HIS A 153 -2.23 -0.99 -14.38
CA HIS A 153 -3.38 -1.16 -15.26
C HIS A 153 -4.71 -1.25 -14.51
N TYR A 154 -4.74 -1.99 -13.39
CA TYR A 154 -5.97 -2.18 -12.60
C TYR A 154 -6.24 -1.04 -11.61
N LEU A 155 -5.36 -0.03 -11.52
CA LEU A 155 -5.56 1.09 -10.58
C LEU A 155 -6.93 1.78 -10.72
N PRO A 156 -7.43 2.12 -11.93
CA PRO A 156 -8.72 2.78 -12.06
C PRO A 156 -9.89 2.01 -11.43
N GLU A 157 -9.80 0.67 -11.39
CA GLU A 157 -10.82 -0.20 -10.81
C GLU A 157 -10.63 -0.43 -9.30
N THR A 158 -9.43 -0.16 -8.77
CA THR A 158 -9.02 -0.54 -7.42
C THR A 158 -8.66 0.64 -6.52
N ILE A 159 -8.62 1.87 -7.06
CA ILE A 159 -8.19 3.06 -6.33
C ILE A 159 -8.93 3.30 -5.01
N HIS A 160 -10.24 3.00 -4.95
CA HIS A 160 -11.05 3.17 -3.75
C HIS A 160 -10.64 2.26 -2.57
N TYR A 161 -9.89 1.18 -2.84
CA TYR A 161 -9.28 0.37 -1.78
C TYR A 161 -8.04 1.02 -1.17
N PHE A 162 -7.35 1.88 -1.92
CA PHE A 162 -6.10 2.54 -1.51
C PHE A 162 -6.34 3.95 -0.95
N LEU A 163 -7.31 4.67 -1.51
CA LEU A 163 -7.68 6.05 -1.17
C LEU A 163 -9.21 6.13 -0.98
N PRO A 164 -9.75 5.54 0.11
CA PRO A 164 -11.19 5.40 0.33
C PRO A 164 -11.93 6.72 0.62
N LYS A 165 -11.23 7.76 1.10
CA LYS A 165 -11.82 9.03 1.51
C LYS A 165 -11.35 10.15 0.59
N LYS A 166 -12.21 11.17 0.39
CA LYS A 166 -11.87 12.36 -0.41
C LYS A 166 -10.60 13.06 0.09
N GLN A 167 -10.39 13.11 1.40
CA GLN A 167 -9.20 13.71 2.01
C GLN A 167 -7.89 12.98 1.68
N ASP A 168 -7.93 11.69 1.33
CA ASP A 168 -6.74 10.90 1.02
C ASP A 168 -6.06 11.40 -0.26
N TYR A 169 -6.84 11.98 -1.17
CA TYR A 169 -6.32 12.60 -2.39
C TYR A 169 -5.52 13.87 -2.11
N ASN A 170 -5.71 14.54 -0.95
CA ASN A 170 -4.90 15.70 -0.57
C ASN A 170 -3.44 15.32 -0.33
N ARG A 171 -3.14 14.04 -0.08
CA ARG A 171 -1.76 13.53 0.02
C ARG A 171 -1.03 13.53 -1.33
N LEU A 172 -1.74 13.38 -2.45
CA LEU A 172 -1.13 13.24 -3.76
C LEU A 172 -0.60 14.60 -4.24
N ASP A 173 0.60 14.93 -3.81
CA ASP A 173 1.31 16.18 -4.06
C ASP A 173 2.79 15.90 -4.35
N ASN A 174 3.28 16.41 -5.48
CA ASN A 174 4.66 16.24 -5.93
C ASN A 174 5.68 16.81 -4.95
N ASN A 175 5.30 17.81 -4.14
CA ASN A 175 6.18 18.44 -3.16
C ASN A 175 6.50 17.50 -1.98
N PHE A 176 5.66 16.51 -1.70
CA PHE A 176 5.73 15.66 -0.51
C PHE A 176 5.98 14.17 -0.83
N MET A 177 6.64 13.88 -1.96
CA MET A 177 7.10 12.54 -2.35
C MET A 177 6.00 11.47 -2.53
N ALA A 178 4.72 11.84 -2.44
CA ALA A 178 3.61 10.95 -2.71
C ALA A 178 3.48 10.72 -4.22
N PRO A 179 3.16 9.50 -4.66
CA PRO A 179 2.97 9.23 -6.09
C PRO A 179 1.71 9.93 -6.60
N THR A 180 1.87 10.77 -7.63
CA THR A 180 0.76 11.51 -8.26
C THR A 180 0.33 10.92 -9.61
N HIS A 181 1.16 10.07 -10.20
CA HIS A 181 0.96 9.52 -11.53
C HIS A 181 0.99 7.99 -11.53
N ILE A 182 0.18 7.37 -12.40
CA ILE A 182 0.20 5.94 -12.63
C ILE A 182 1.52 5.56 -13.29
N SER A 183 2.41 4.96 -12.51
CA SER A 183 3.81 4.78 -12.91
C SER A 183 4.48 3.66 -12.13
N TYR A 184 5.51 3.09 -12.73
CA TYR A 184 6.39 2.17 -12.03
C TYR A 184 7.84 2.37 -12.45
N GLY A 185 8.74 2.01 -11.56
CA GLY A 185 10.17 2.26 -11.70
C GLY A 185 10.98 1.34 -10.81
N ASN A 186 12.30 1.37 -10.97
CA ASN A 186 13.22 0.66 -10.06
C ASN A 186 13.30 1.40 -8.72
N ASN A 187 14.51 1.68 -8.21
CA ASN A 187 14.71 2.37 -6.95
C ASN A 187 14.38 3.88 -7.05
N ASN A 188 13.12 4.18 -7.32
CA ASN A 188 12.58 5.49 -7.61
C ASN A 188 11.39 5.77 -6.67
N ARG A 189 11.49 6.80 -5.82
CA ARG A 189 10.44 7.12 -4.84
C ARG A 189 9.29 7.96 -5.41
N THR A 190 9.44 8.47 -6.63
CA THR A 190 8.43 9.32 -7.30
C THR A 190 7.35 8.51 -8.02
N VAL A 191 7.60 7.21 -8.27
CA VAL A 191 6.64 6.32 -8.94
C VAL A 191 5.63 5.72 -7.97
N MET A 192 4.49 5.28 -8.49
CA MET A 192 3.45 4.60 -7.71
C MET A 192 3.87 3.19 -7.26
N ILE A 193 4.46 2.41 -8.17
CA ILE A 193 5.00 1.08 -7.88
C ILE A 193 6.51 1.11 -8.02
N ARG A 194 7.22 0.99 -6.90
CA ARG A 194 8.69 1.01 -6.86
C ARG A 194 9.24 -0.41 -6.76
N MET A 195 10.39 -0.67 -7.37
CA MET A 195 11.20 -1.87 -7.10
C MET A 195 12.50 -1.44 -6.41
N PRO A 196 12.56 -1.45 -5.07
CA PRO A 196 13.76 -1.05 -4.35
C PRO A 196 14.97 -1.95 -4.66
N ASP A 197 16.16 -1.41 -4.42
CA ASP A 197 17.41 -2.16 -4.46
C ASP A 197 17.60 -3.00 -3.19
N SER A 198 16.71 -3.98 -3.01
CA SER A 198 16.72 -4.92 -1.89
C SER A 198 17.05 -6.34 -2.35
N TYR A 199 17.51 -7.17 -1.40
CA TYR A 199 17.50 -8.62 -1.52
C TYR A 199 16.73 -9.22 -0.33
N PRO A 200 15.68 -10.03 -0.57
CA PRO A 200 15.16 -10.40 -1.89
C PRO A 200 14.51 -9.21 -2.62
N LYS A 201 14.39 -9.31 -3.95
CA LYS A 201 13.72 -8.29 -4.77
C LYS A 201 12.23 -8.26 -4.44
N ARG A 202 11.65 -7.06 -4.37
CA ARG A 202 10.23 -6.86 -4.05
C ARG A 202 9.66 -5.69 -4.84
N LEU A 203 8.34 -5.66 -4.99
CA LEU A 203 7.57 -4.46 -5.30
C LEU A 203 7.29 -3.70 -4.01
N GLU A 204 7.17 -2.39 -4.09
CA GLU A 204 6.67 -1.49 -3.06
C GLU A 204 5.51 -0.71 -3.68
N HIS A 205 4.29 -0.99 -3.21
CA HIS A 205 3.09 -0.27 -3.60
C HIS A 205 2.91 0.96 -2.70
N ARG A 206 3.15 2.16 -3.25
CA ARG A 206 3.30 3.41 -2.47
C ARG A 206 2.01 4.22 -2.28
N LEU A 207 0.92 3.80 -2.89
CA LEU A 207 -0.28 4.63 -3.02
C LEU A 207 -1.20 4.60 -1.80
N ALA A 208 -1.29 3.47 -1.09
CA ALA A 208 -2.29 3.29 -0.05
C ALA A 208 -2.12 4.27 1.10
N ALA A 209 -3.22 4.89 1.51
CA ALA A 209 -3.27 5.74 2.69
C ALA A 209 -3.04 4.94 3.98
N ALA A 210 -2.41 5.55 4.99
CA ALA A 210 -2.16 4.90 6.28
C ALA A 210 -3.44 4.51 7.04
N ASP A 211 -4.56 5.18 6.78
CA ASP A 211 -5.88 4.90 7.36
C ASP A 211 -6.79 4.05 6.45
N ALA A 212 -6.29 3.58 5.30
CA ALA A 212 -6.98 2.59 4.48
C ALA A 212 -7.10 1.25 5.21
N ASP A 213 -8.13 0.47 4.88
CA ASP A 213 -8.34 -0.86 5.43
C ASP A 213 -7.27 -1.84 4.91
N PRO A 214 -6.40 -2.40 5.77
CA PRO A 214 -5.30 -3.25 5.32
C PRO A 214 -5.75 -4.53 4.60
N TYR A 215 -6.92 -5.08 4.95
CA TYR A 215 -7.45 -6.26 4.28
C TYR A 215 -7.78 -5.94 2.83
N LEU A 216 -8.48 -4.81 2.62
CA LEU A 216 -8.87 -4.37 1.29
C LEU A 216 -7.69 -3.97 0.42
N VAL A 217 -6.68 -3.30 1.00
CA VAL A 217 -5.45 -2.95 0.28
C VAL A 217 -4.72 -4.21 -0.19
N ILE A 218 -4.50 -5.18 0.71
CA ILE A 218 -3.83 -6.45 0.37
C ILE A 218 -4.65 -7.23 -0.66
N TYR A 219 -5.97 -7.30 -0.47
CA TYR A 219 -6.88 -7.94 -1.42
C TYR A 219 -6.79 -7.31 -2.81
N ALA A 220 -6.85 -5.98 -2.91
CA ALA A 220 -6.79 -5.28 -4.18
C ALA A 220 -5.49 -5.54 -4.95
N ILE A 221 -4.34 -5.52 -4.25
CA ILE A 221 -3.03 -5.81 -4.84
C ILE A 221 -2.96 -7.24 -5.37
N LEU A 222 -3.28 -8.22 -4.52
CA LEU A 222 -3.18 -9.63 -4.87
C LEU A 222 -4.20 -10.02 -5.94
N ASN A 223 -5.44 -9.56 -5.84
CA ASN A 223 -6.49 -9.87 -6.80
C ASN A 223 -6.19 -9.24 -8.17
N SER A 224 -5.66 -8.02 -8.22
CA SER A 224 -5.22 -7.40 -9.48
C SER A 224 -4.15 -8.23 -10.18
N ILE A 225 -3.14 -8.67 -9.44
CA ILE A 225 -2.08 -9.54 -9.99
C ILE A 225 -2.65 -10.88 -10.45
N PHE A 226 -3.50 -11.51 -9.64
CA PHE A 226 -4.11 -12.80 -9.95
C PHE A 226 -4.91 -12.77 -11.26
N GLN A 227 -5.71 -11.71 -11.47
CA GLN A 227 -6.50 -11.50 -12.68
C GLN A 227 -5.67 -11.02 -13.87
N GLY A 228 -4.58 -10.28 -13.60
CA GLY A 228 -3.73 -9.72 -14.64
C GLY A 228 -2.70 -10.70 -15.22
N ILE A 229 -2.24 -11.70 -14.47
CA ILE A 229 -1.30 -12.72 -14.97
C ILE A 229 -1.77 -13.39 -16.27
N PRO A 230 -3.01 -13.92 -16.37
CA PRO A 230 -3.50 -14.59 -17.57
C PRO A 230 -3.87 -13.61 -18.67
N ASN A 231 -4.18 -12.34 -18.32
CA ASN A 231 -4.59 -11.31 -19.26
C ASN A 231 -3.45 -10.37 -19.68
N TYR A 232 -2.21 -10.66 -19.30
CA TYR A 232 -1.09 -9.72 -19.44
C TYR A 232 -0.85 -9.22 -20.87
N ALA A 233 -1.12 -10.06 -21.88
CA ALA A 233 -0.99 -9.67 -23.28
C ALA A 233 -1.95 -8.53 -23.71
N LYS A 234 -3.04 -8.32 -22.96
CA LYS A 234 -4.04 -7.25 -23.20
C LYS A 234 -3.76 -5.99 -22.38
N ILE A 235 -2.78 -6.03 -21.48
CA ILE A 235 -2.47 -4.90 -20.61
C ILE A 235 -1.63 -3.88 -21.38
N ASN A 236 -2.09 -2.62 -21.35
CA ASN A 236 -1.41 -1.50 -21.98
C ASN A 236 0.07 -1.48 -21.61
N ARG A 237 0.91 -1.19 -22.61
CA ARG A 237 2.34 -1.02 -22.38
C ARG A 237 2.54 0.30 -21.63
N LEU A 238 3.04 0.19 -20.42
CA LEU A 238 3.54 1.29 -19.63
C LEU A 238 5.06 1.16 -19.61
N GLU A 239 5.77 2.20 -20.00
CA GLU A 239 7.23 2.21 -19.96
C GLU A 239 7.72 2.39 -18.53
N LYS A 240 8.88 1.80 -18.24
CA LYS A 240 9.53 1.96 -16.93
C LYS A 240 10.07 3.38 -16.80
N ILE A 241 9.83 4.01 -15.66
CA ILE A 241 10.36 5.33 -15.35
C ILE A 241 11.75 5.22 -14.73
N TYR A 242 12.72 5.90 -15.36
CA TYR A 242 14.11 5.97 -14.91
C TYR A 242 14.45 7.29 -14.20
N GLY A 243 13.73 8.37 -14.49
CA GLY A 243 13.91 9.70 -13.88
C GLY A 243 12.78 10.07 -12.92
N ASN A 244 12.49 11.36 -12.77
CA ASN A 244 11.43 11.83 -11.89
C ASN A 244 10.06 11.64 -12.56
N ALA A 245 9.18 10.83 -11.98
CA ALA A 245 7.85 10.55 -12.50
C ALA A 245 6.92 11.78 -12.48
N PHE A 246 7.30 12.85 -11.78
CA PHE A 246 6.58 14.13 -11.80
C PHE A 246 6.89 14.97 -13.04
N ASP A 247 7.94 14.64 -13.80
CA ASP A 247 8.32 15.38 -14.98
C ASP A 247 7.31 15.16 -16.11
N THR A 248 6.81 16.26 -16.69
CA THR A 248 5.81 16.24 -17.76
C THR A 248 6.27 15.53 -19.02
N GLN A 249 7.60 15.38 -19.22
CA GLN A 249 8.18 14.64 -20.36
C GLN A 249 7.70 13.19 -20.45
N TYR A 250 7.32 12.58 -19.33
CA TYR A 250 6.85 11.19 -19.31
C TYR A 250 5.39 11.04 -19.74
N ASN A 251 4.64 12.15 -19.81
CA ASN A 251 3.22 12.18 -20.22
C ASN A 251 2.38 11.09 -19.52
N LEU A 252 2.53 10.99 -18.20
CA LEU A 252 1.88 9.96 -17.39
C LEU A 252 0.45 10.38 -17.03
N MET A 253 -0.44 9.40 -16.86
CA MET A 253 -1.79 9.65 -16.37
C MET A 253 -1.74 10.07 -14.90
N MET A 254 -2.31 11.23 -14.59
CA MET A 254 -2.49 11.73 -13.23
C MET A 254 -3.54 10.89 -12.49
N ILE A 255 -3.23 10.45 -11.28
CA ILE A 255 -4.13 9.65 -10.45
C ILE A 255 -5.40 10.44 -10.14
N LYS A 256 -5.27 11.73 -9.82
CA LYS A 256 -6.39 12.65 -9.52
C LYS A 256 -7.36 12.90 -10.69
N GLU A 257 -6.95 12.58 -11.91
CA GLU A 257 -7.74 12.78 -13.13
C GLU A 257 -8.49 11.51 -13.56
N LEU A 258 -8.40 10.44 -12.77
CA LEU A 258 -9.11 9.20 -13.07
C LEU A 258 -10.64 9.41 -13.07
N PRO A 259 -11.37 8.99 -14.12
CA PRO A 259 -12.81 9.23 -14.24
C PRO A 259 -13.67 8.62 -13.12
N CYS A 260 -13.14 7.64 -12.38
CA CYS A 260 -13.84 7.00 -11.26
C CYS A 260 -13.79 7.81 -9.97
N ILE A 261 -12.95 8.85 -9.89
CA ILE A 261 -12.86 9.74 -8.73
C ILE A 261 -13.95 10.79 -8.85
N ASN A 262 -15.00 10.65 -8.04
CA ASN A 262 -16.02 11.68 -7.87
C ASN A 262 -15.65 12.54 -6.65
N TYR A 263 -15.40 13.83 -6.89
CA TYR A 263 -15.14 14.82 -5.84
C TYR A 263 -16.43 15.28 -5.17
#